data_AF-H2YCB2-F1
#
_entry.id   AF-H2YCB2-F1
#
_cell.length_a   1.000
_cell.length_b   1.000
_cell.length_c   1.000
_cell.angle_alpha   90.00
_cell.angle_beta   90.00
_cell.angle_gamma   90.00
#
_symmetry.space_group_name_H-M   'P 1'
#
loop_
_entity.id
_entity.type
_entity.pdbx_description
1 polymer ?
#
loop_
_entity_poly.entity_id
_entity_poly.type
_entity_poly.pdbx_seq_one_letter_code
_entity_poly.pdbx_strand_id
1 'polypeptide(L)'
;LGRGIIVTLEAVRFKFQVQVGEIRSLPGLIDNNKGRYAVVIFEDLYMYLNLQGQNRANLDQYCRDFNVGIVFLLHYRKKPEDNPMAINEASYVGSFPLRFMSSVRLKDYEINATSPLLRITRPGSVVMPSPNDWTIFLPYHHTYTAIKTPETEENQKAVKNIDNQEKLIPVLLDQGLYDGIQRVFFGNNLKFWLQKVLFLDALSYLSYGRLSLPLERYFQIDIDDIFVGVAESRLLVNDVQALLNFQTELRKNVPGFTYQLGFSGKFIYSGTDEESEGDRMLLKLADNFSWFPHMWSHMQAHWFSNASKLCEYMDINRQFALRHSLNTSSNYAVAPHHAGVYPVHQQLYHCWRKVWNITSTSSEEYPNLRPDHRRKGFIYRNIMV
;
A
#
# COMPACT_ATOMS: atom_id res chain seq x y z
N LEU A 1 -1.27 18.56 7.64
CA LEU A 1 -2.33 18.41 6.62
C LEU A 1 -1.69 17.83 5.34
N GLY A 2 -2.45 17.21 4.45
CA GLY A 2 -1.97 16.61 3.18
C GLY A 2 -1.18 15.30 3.28
N ARG A 3 -0.84 14.85 4.50
CA ARG A 3 0.10 13.74 4.72
C ARG A 3 -0.31 12.43 4.02
N GLY A 4 -1.60 12.08 4.03
CA GLY A 4 -2.07 10.85 3.38
C GLY A 4 -1.85 10.83 1.86
N ILE A 5 -2.03 11.98 1.20
CA ILE A 5 -1.78 12.16 -0.24
C ILE A 5 -0.29 12.05 -0.51
N ILE A 6 0.53 12.82 0.21
CA ILE A 6 2.00 12.83 0.06
C ILE A 6 2.58 11.44 0.26
N VAL A 7 2.21 10.75 1.35
CA VAL A 7 2.71 9.40 1.65
C VAL A 7 2.33 8.41 0.54
N THR A 8 1.10 8.51 0.01
CA THR A 8 0.66 7.63 -1.09
C THR A 8 1.45 7.90 -2.37
N LEU A 9 1.67 9.17 -2.73
CA LEU A 9 2.46 9.57 -3.91
C LEU A 9 3.95 9.20 -3.77
N GLU A 10 4.53 9.35 -2.57
CA GLU A 10 5.89 8.93 -2.25
C GLU A 10 6.05 7.41 -2.39
N ALA A 11 5.09 6.63 -1.88
CA ALA A 11 5.13 5.17 -1.95
C ALA A 11 5.12 4.63 -3.39
N VAL A 12 4.41 5.31 -4.29
CA VAL A 12 4.33 4.94 -5.71
C VAL A 12 5.33 5.68 -6.60
N ARG A 13 6.20 6.50 -5.99
CA ARG A 13 7.29 7.26 -6.65
C ARG A 13 6.82 8.22 -7.75
N PHE A 14 5.60 8.75 -7.65
CA PHE A 14 5.14 9.80 -8.55
C PHE A 14 5.78 11.13 -8.17
N LYS A 15 6.18 11.92 -9.17
CA LYS A 15 6.70 13.28 -8.95
C LYS A 15 5.51 14.20 -8.66
N PHE A 16 5.65 15.05 -7.64
CA PHE A 16 4.61 15.99 -7.26
C PHE A 16 5.22 17.30 -6.74
N GLN A 17 4.41 18.35 -6.75
CA GLN A 17 4.70 19.63 -6.11
C GLN A 17 3.58 19.95 -5.14
N VAL A 18 3.93 20.46 -3.95
CA VAL A 18 2.95 20.79 -2.90
C VAL A 18 2.94 22.29 -2.66
N GLN A 19 1.76 22.87 -2.56
CA GLN A 19 1.53 24.19 -1.97
C GLN A 19 0.73 24.02 -0.69
N VAL A 20 1.11 24.72 0.36
CA VAL A 20 0.49 24.62 1.69
C VAL A 20 0.00 26.00 2.11
N GLY A 21 -1.15 26.05 2.77
CA GLY A 21 -1.74 27.30 3.28
C GLY A 21 -2.63 27.99 2.25
N GLU A 22 -2.79 29.30 2.42
CA GLU A 22 -3.60 30.14 1.53
C GLU A 22 -2.96 30.26 0.14
N ILE A 23 -3.67 29.83 -0.89
CA ILE A 23 -3.19 29.88 -2.28
C ILE A 23 -3.46 31.28 -2.85
N ARG A 24 -2.51 32.19 -2.68
CA ARG A 24 -2.56 33.55 -3.26
C ARG A 24 -2.24 33.57 -4.74
N SER A 25 -1.34 32.70 -5.18
CA SER A 25 -0.92 32.57 -6.58
C SER A 25 -0.71 31.10 -6.93
N LEU A 26 -1.17 30.70 -8.11
CA LEU A 26 -0.93 29.36 -8.64
C LEU A 26 0.55 29.18 -9.02
N PRO A 27 1.07 27.94 -8.96
CA PRO A 27 2.39 27.67 -9.51
C PRO A 27 2.36 27.87 -11.03
N GLY A 28 3.54 28.01 -11.66
CA GLY A 28 3.62 28.06 -13.11
C GLY A 28 3.05 26.77 -13.73
N LEU A 29 1.88 26.86 -14.36
CA LEU A 29 1.14 25.72 -14.91
C LEU A 29 1.64 25.28 -16.29
N ILE A 30 2.21 26.21 -17.06
CA ILE A 30 2.65 26.01 -18.45
C ILE A 30 4.13 26.33 -18.55
N ASP A 31 4.85 25.54 -19.33
CA ASP A 31 6.26 25.73 -19.66
C ASP A 31 6.48 25.38 -21.13
N ASN A 32 6.96 26.34 -21.93
CA ASN A 32 7.17 26.17 -23.38
C ASN A 32 5.95 25.57 -24.10
N ASN A 33 4.75 26.13 -23.86
CA ASN A 33 3.46 25.66 -24.39
C ASN A 33 3.08 24.20 -24.01
N LYS A 34 3.71 23.63 -22.99
CA LYS A 34 3.37 22.30 -22.44
C LYS A 34 2.84 22.45 -21.02
N GLY A 35 1.79 21.68 -20.70
CA GLY A 35 1.28 21.61 -19.34
C GLY A 35 2.25 20.89 -18.42
N ARG A 36 2.52 21.46 -17.24
CA ARG A 36 3.50 20.95 -16.29
C ARG A 36 2.97 19.83 -15.38
N TYR A 37 1.66 19.79 -15.16
CA TYR A 37 1.02 18.88 -14.21
C TYR A 37 -0.01 18.01 -14.91
N ALA A 38 -0.02 16.71 -14.61
CA ALA A 38 -0.96 15.75 -15.20
C ALA A 38 -2.29 15.64 -14.44
N VAL A 39 -2.30 15.95 -13.13
CA VAL A 39 -3.48 15.95 -12.25
C VAL A 39 -3.28 17.04 -11.19
N VAL A 40 -4.34 17.73 -10.82
CA VAL A 40 -4.35 18.69 -9.70
C VAL A 40 -5.12 18.08 -8.53
N ILE A 41 -4.65 18.27 -7.30
CA ILE A 41 -5.23 17.64 -6.12
C ILE A 41 -5.45 18.68 -5.04
N PHE A 42 -6.67 18.78 -4.55
CA PHE A 42 -7.01 19.58 -3.37
C PHE A 42 -7.37 18.66 -2.22
N GLU A 43 -6.63 18.78 -1.12
CA GLU A 43 -6.88 18.01 0.10
C GLU A 43 -8.20 18.41 0.80
N ASP A 44 -8.70 19.58 0.45
CA ASP A 44 -10.00 20.10 0.85
C ASP A 44 -10.60 20.84 -0.35
N LEU A 45 -11.76 20.40 -0.81
CA LEU A 45 -12.54 21.01 -1.88
C LEU A 45 -12.75 22.53 -1.69
N TYR A 46 -12.89 23.00 -0.45
CA TYR A 46 -13.05 24.42 -0.18
C TYR A 46 -11.81 25.25 -0.53
N MET A 47 -10.62 24.65 -0.59
CA MET A 47 -9.43 25.35 -1.08
C MET A 47 -9.58 25.77 -2.53
N TYR A 48 -10.24 24.95 -3.36
CA TYR A 48 -10.55 25.29 -4.75
C TYR A 48 -11.72 26.26 -4.86
N LEU A 49 -12.80 26.03 -4.09
CA LEU A 49 -13.98 26.90 -4.13
C LEU A 49 -13.67 28.33 -3.68
N ASN A 50 -12.72 28.49 -2.75
CA ASN A 50 -12.30 29.79 -2.21
C ASN A 50 -11.10 30.41 -2.94
N LEU A 51 -10.63 29.81 -4.06
CA LEU A 51 -9.64 30.48 -4.91
C LEU A 51 -10.19 31.82 -5.40
N GLN A 52 -9.32 32.81 -5.51
CA GLN A 52 -9.67 34.06 -6.19
C GLN A 52 -10.18 33.76 -7.61
N GLY A 53 -11.22 34.48 -8.05
CA GLY A 53 -11.91 34.18 -9.31
C GLY A 53 -10.98 34.08 -10.53
N GLN A 54 -9.98 34.97 -10.63
CA GLN A 54 -8.98 34.93 -11.71
C GLN A 54 -8.09 33.69 -11.62
N ASN A 55 -7.62 33.32 -10.42
CA ASN A 55 -6.81 32.11 -10.22
C ASN A 55 -7.62 30.87 -10.59
N ARG A 56 -8.87 30.77 -10.12
CA ARG A 56 -9.74 29.64 -10.46
C ARG A 56 -9.99 29.56 -11.97
N ALA A 57 -10.31 30.68 -12.61
CA ALA A 57 -10.50 30.73 -14.06
C ALA A 57 -9.25 30.29 -14.84
N ASN A 58 -8.06 30.74 -14.41
CA ASN A 58 -6.79 30.33 -15.02
C ASN A 58 -6.52 28.83 -14.83
N LEU A 59 -6.81 28.28 -13.64
CA LEU A 59 -6.67 26.84 -13.38
C LEU A 59 -7.64 26.02 -14.22
N ASP A 60 -8.90 26.45 -14.29
CA ASP A 60 -9.94 25.78 -15.06
C ASP A 60 -9.60 25.81 -16.56
N GLN A 61 -9.08 26.93 -17.05
CA GLN A 61 -8.60 27.05 -18.43
C GLN A 61 -7.45 26.09 -18.71
N TYR A 62 -6.46 26.03 -17.81
CA TYR A 62 -5.37 25.06 -17.89
C TYR A 62 -5.89 23.61 -17.92
N CYS A 63 -6.88 23.28 -17.09
CA CYS A 63 -7.48 21.94 -17.04
C CYS A 63 -8.13 21.57 -18.37
N ARG A 64 -8.85 22.49 -19.01
CA ARG A 64 -9.44 22.29 -20.34
C ARG A 64 -8.38 22.19 -21.44
N ASP A 65 -7.43 23.12 -21.48
CA ASP A 65 -6.44 23.20 -22.57
C ASP A 65 -5.50 21.99 -22.62
N PHE A 66 -5.18 21.41 -21.45
CA PHE A 66 -4.22 20.30 -21.34
C PHE A 66 -4.84 18.97 -20.93
N ASN A 67 -6.18 18.89 -20.85
CA ASN A 67 -6.92 17.73 -20.35
C ASN A 67 -6.38 17.24 -18.99
N VAL A 68 -6.33 18.15 -18.01
CA VAL A 68 -5.85 17.86 -16.66
C VAL A 68 -7.06 17.72 -15.74
N GLY A 69 -7.23 16.54 -15.14
CA GLY A 69 -8.29 16.31 -14.18
C GLY A 69 -7.96 16.77 -12.76
N ILE A 70 -9.00 16.90 -11.93
CA ILE A 70 -8.87 17.36 -10.54
C ILE A 70 -9.38 16.31 -9.55
N VAL A 71 -8.60 16.05 -8.50
CA VAL A 71 -9.06 15.25 -7.35
C VAL A 71 -9.43 16.18 -6.21
N PHE A 72 -10.63 15.97 -5.65
CA PHE A 72 -11.13 16.68 -4.48
C PHE A 72 -11.33 15.73 -3.32
N LEU A 73 -10.77 16.07 -2.17
CA LEU A 73 -11.15 15.45 -0.92
C LEU A 73 -12.10 16.39 -0.18
N LEU A 74 -13.16 15.83 0.38
CA LEU A 74 -14.10 16.52 1.24
C LEU A 74 -14.27 15.66 2.49
N HIS A 75 -13.55 16.05 3.54
CA HIS A 75 -13.65 15.41 4.84
C HIS A 75 -14.16 16.45 5.84
N TYR A 76 -15.46 16.38 6.12
CA TYR A 76 -16.07 17.22 7.11
C TYR A 76 -15.48 16.93 8.49
N ARG A 77 -14.88 17.96 9.10
CA ARG A 77 -14.54 17.96 10.52
C ARG A 77 -15.64 18.70 11.25
N LYS A 78 -16.43 17.96 12.04
CA LYS A 78 -17.39 18.56 12.97
C LYS A 78 -16.67 19.59 13.84
N LYS A 79 -17.03 20.86 13.69
CA LYS A 79 -16.57 21.89 14.63
C LYS A 79 -17.37 21.76 15.92
N PRO A 80 -16.79 22.11 17.09
CA PRO A 80 -17.51 22.06 18.36
C PRO A 80 -18.80 22.88 18.35
N GLU A 81 -18.82 23.98 17.60
CA GLU A 81 -19.97 24.88 17.42
C GLU A 81 -21.04 24.39 16.42
N ASP A 82 -20.80 23.29 15.68
CA ASP A 82 -21.75 22.83 14.67
C ASP A 82 -22.97 22.16 15.32
N ASN A 83 -24.17 22.71 15.06
CA ASN A 83 -25.43 22.22 15.58
C ASN A 83 -25.67 20.76 15.10
N PRO A 84 -25.84 19.78 16.02
CA PRO A 84 -26.10 18.39 15.67
C PRO A 84 -27.30 18.19 14.73
N MET A 85 -28.29 19.09 14.74
CA MET A 85 -29.46 19.00 13.86
C MET A 85 -29.21 19.43 12.41
N ALA A 86 -28.16 20.22 12.13
CA ALA A 86 -27.83 20.67 10.76
C ALA A 86 -27.16 19.57 9.91
N ILE A 87 -26.80 18.44 10.53
CA ILE A 87 -26.09 17.31 9.90
C ILE A 87 -27.00 16.52 8.95
N ASN A 88 -28.33 16.73 9.02
CA ASN A 88 -29.32 16.00 8.22
C ASN A 88 -29.73 16.71 6.91
N GLU A 89 -29.21 17.92 6.62
CA GLU A 89 -29.53 18.64 5.38
C GLU A 89 -28.35 18.64 4.40
N ALA A 90 -28.63 18.27 3.15
CA ALA A 90 -27.61 18.24 2.11
C ALA A 90 -27.17 19.65 1.70
N SER A 91 -25.88 19.95 1.81
CA SER A 91 -25.30 21.24 1.46
C SER A 91 -24.87 21.30 0.00
N TYR A 92 -24.98 22.46 -0.64
CA TYR A 92 -24.51 22.66 -2.02
C TYR A 92 -22.99 22.76 -2.11
N VAL A 93 -22.42 22.21 -3.17
CA VAL A 93 -20.99 22.30 -3.46
C VAL A 93 -20.69 23.50 -4.36
N GLY A 94 -20.69 24.69 -3.76
CA GLY A 94 -20.42 25.94 -4.51
C GLY A 94 -21.35 26.08 -5.72
N SER A 95 -20.76 26.23 -6.91
CA SER A 95 -21.49 26.33 -8.19
C SER A 95 -21.69 24.98 -8.90
N PHE A 96 -21.17 23.88 -8.35
CA PHE A 96 -21.33 22.58 -8.99
C PHE A 96 -22.78 22.09 -8.83
N PRO A 97 -23.33 21.37 -9.82
CA PRO A 97 -24.64 20.74 -9.69
C PRO A 97 -24.59 19.49 -8.80
N LEU A 98 -24.09 19.68 -7.57
CA LEU A 98 -23.74 18.65 -6.61
C LEU A 98 -24.08 19.10 -5.19
N ARG A 99 -24.69 18.22 -4.41
CA ARG A 99 -24.86 18.38 -2.96
C ARG A 99 -24.06 17.33 -2.21
N PHE A 100 -23.85 17.54 -0.91
CA PHE A 100 -23.20 16.57 -0.04
C PHE A 100 -23.85 16.52 1.34
N MET A 101 -23.72 15.37 2.01
CA MET A 101 -24.09 15.18 3.41
C MET A 101 -22.90 14.58 4.16
N SER A 102 -22.67 15.03 5.39
CA SER A 102 -21.49 14.64 6.18
C SER A 102 -21.86 13.88 7.45
N SER A 103 -20.86 13.29 8.11
CA SER A 103 -21.05 12.48 9.33
C SER A 103 -22.00 11.28 9.12
N VAL A 104 -22.01 10.74 7.91
CA VAL A 104 -22.79 9.56 7.56
C VAL A 104 -22.03 8.30 7.96
N ARG A 105 -22.72 7.34 8.58
CA ARG A 105 -22.18 6.01 8.89
C ARG A 105 -22.52 5.04 7.77
N LEU A 106 -21.51 4.35 7.27
CA LEU A 106 -21.63 3.35 6.20
C LEU A 106 -21.22 1.98 6.75
N LYS A 107 -22.00 0.93 6.48
CA LYS A 107 -21.74 -0.44 6.99
C LYS A 107 -20.98 -1.25 5.95
N ASP A 108 -21.57 -1.40 4.77
CA ASP A 108 -21.03 -2.19 3.67
C ASP A 108 -20.73 -1.30 2.46
N TYR A 109 -19.84 -1.78 1.60
CA TYR A 109 -19.47 -1.07 0.38
C TYR A 109 -19.60 -1.94 -0.84
N GLU A 110 -20.23 -1.40 -1.87
CA GLU A 110 -20.22 -1.95 -3.21
C GLU A 110 -19.41 -1.02 -4.10
N ILE A 111 -18.42 -1.58 -4.80
CA ILE A 111 -17.63 -0.86 -5.81
C ILE A 111 -18.31 -1.10 -7.16
N ASN A 112 -18.75 -0.01 -7.81
CA ASN A 112 -19.52 -0.09 -9.06
C ASN A 112 -18.68 -0.67 -10.19
N ALA A 113 -19.00 -1.91 -10.61
CA ALA A 113 -18.31 -2.64 -11.67
C ALA A 113 -18.33 -1.96 -13.04
N THR A 114 -19.29 -1.08 -13.29
CA THR A 114 -19.40 -0.36 -14.57
C THR A 114 -18.63 0.97 -14.57
N SER A 115 -18.02 1.36 -13.45
CA SER A 115 -17.29 2.62 -13.35
C SER A 115 -16.03 2.59 -14.23
N PRO A 116 -15.85 3.55 -15.16
CA PRO A 116 -14.67 3.61 -16.01
C PRO A 116 -13.41 4.06 -15.25
N LEU A 117 -13.56 4.45 -13.97
CA LEU A 117 -12.44 4.81 -13.11
C LEU A 117 -11.55 3.61 -12.78
N LEU A 118 -12.16 2.42 -12.61
CA LEU A 118 -11.51 1.29 -11.97
C LEU A 118 -10.39 0.73 -12.84
N ARG A 119 -9.23 0.50 -12.23
CA ARG A 119 -8.08 -0.10 -12.92
C ARG A 119 -7.34 -1.09 -12.03
N ILE A 120 -6.91 -0.65 -10.86
CA ILE A 120 -6.27 -1.47 -9.82
C ILE A 120 -7.34 -2.03 -8.88
N THR A 121 -8.33 -1.21 -8.53
CA THR A 121 -9.40 -1.59 -7.61
C THR A 121 -10.30 -2.62 -8.30
N ARG A 122 -10.46 -3.78 -7.67
CA ARG A 122 -11.41 -4.78 -8.13
C ARG A 122 -12.83 -4.38 -7.69
N PRO A 123 -13.84 -4.52 -8.58
CA PRO A 123 -15.22 -4.24 -8.21
C PRO A 123 -15.79 -5.32 -7.28
N GLY A 124 -16.99 -5.05 -6.75
CA GLY A 124 -17.72 -5.98 -5.88
C GLY A 124 -17.91 -5.47 -4.45
N SER A 125 -18.51 -6.32 -3.62
CA SER A 125 -18.82 -6.00 -2.23
C SER A 125 -17.60 -6.16 -1.32
N VAL A 126 -17.39 -5.17 -0.46
CA VAL A 126 -16.33 -5.12 0.54
C VAL A 126 -16.98 -4.97 1.91
N VAL A 127 -16.85 -6.01 2.73
CA VAL A 127 -17.35 -6.06 4.11
C VAL A 127 -16.17 -5.84 5.05
N MET A 128 -16.04 -4.63 5.60
CA MET A 128 -14.95 -4.26 6.51
C MET A 128 -15.43 -3.13 7.43
N PRO A 129 -14.91 -3.02 8.67
CA PRO A 129 -15.19 -1.86 9.50
C PRO A 129 -14.77 -0.59 8.76
N SER A 130 -15.67 0.37 8.76
CA SER A 130 -15.52 1.58 7.99
C SER A 130 -15.45 2.83 8.86
N PRO A 131 -14.86 3.93 8.38
CA PRO A 131 -14.95 5.21 9.07
C PRO A 131 -16.40 5.56 9.42
N ASN A 132 -16.60 6.17 10.58
CA ASN A 132 -17.94 6.54 11.05
C ASN A 132 -18.39 7.94 10.56
N ASP A 133 -17.56 8.61 9.77
CA ASP A 133 -17.64 10.04 9.48
C ASP A 133 -17.56 10.33 7.97
N TRP A 134 -18.32 9.60 7.17
CA TRP A 134 -18.33 9.79 5.72
C TRP A 134 -19.04 11.07 5.32
N THR A 135 -18.48 11.69 4.28
CA THR A 135 -19.23 12.56 3.39
C THR A 135 -19.74 11.73 2.21
N ILE A 136 -21.01 11.90 1.87
CA ILE A 136 -21.63 11.32 0.69
C ILE A 136 -22.04 12.44 -0.26
N PHE A 137 -22.10 12.13 -1.54
CA PHE A 137 -22.43 13.05 -2.60
C PHE A 137 -23.80 12.74 -3.19
N LEU A 138 -24.57 13.78 -3.49
CA LEU A 138 -25.91 13.74 -4.05
C LEU A 138 -25.91 14.55 -5.36
N PRO A 139 -25.56 13.91 -6.50
CA PRO A 139 -25.52 14.57 -7.79
C PRO A 139 -26.93 14.84 -8.33
N TYR A 140 -27.14 15.97 -9.01
CA TYR A 140 -28.39 16.27 -9.72
C TYR A 140 -28.13 16.69 -11.17
N HIS A 141 -27.08 16.13 -11.77
CA HIS A 141 -26.68 16.31 -13.17
C HIS A 141 -26.03 15.03 -13.71
N HIS A 142 -26.23 14.72 -14.99
CA HIS A 142 -25.75 13.47 -15.61
C HIS A 142 -24.23 13.36 -15.79
N THR A 143 -23.49 14.45 -15.54
CA THR A 143 -22.01 14.45 -15.62
C THR A 143 -21.39 13.53 -14.58
N TYR A 144 -22.15 13.23 -13.51
CA TYR A 144 -21.66 12.46 -12.40
C TYR A 144 -22.07 11.00 -12.50
N THR A 145 -21.12 10.12 -12.21
CA THR A 145 -21.34 8.68 -12.07
C THR A 145 -20.85 8.21 -10.70
N ALA A 146 -21.65 7.40 -10.01
CA ALA A 146 -21.28 6.81 -8.74
C ALA A 146 -20.17 5.77 -8.94
N ILE A 147 -19.06 5.91 -8.22
CA ILE A 147 -17.98 4.90 -8.20
C ILE A 147 -18.24 3.86 -7.10
N LYS A 148 -18.88 4.29 -6.01
CA LYS A 148 -19.04 3.51 -4.78
C LYS A 148 -20.44 3.73 -4.19
N THR A 149 -21.07 2.66 -3.72
CA THR A 149 -22.44 2.64 -3.19
C THR A 149 -22.58 1.69 -1.99
N PRO A 150 -23.05 2.10 -0.80
CA PRO A 150 -23.27 1.22 0.34
C PRO A 150 -24.68 0.60 0.34
N GLU A 151 -24.83 -0.55 1.00
CA GLU A 151 -26.12 -1.13 1.39
C GLU A 151 -26.54 -0.64 2.80
N THR A 152 -27.84 -0.55 3.06
CA THR A 152 -28.41 0.04 4.30
C THR A 152 -29.05 -1.00 5.22
N GLU A 153 -28.84 -0.86 6.54
CA GLU A 153 -29.82 -1.25 7.56
C GLU A 153 -30.57 0.00 8.05
N GLU A 154 -31.84 -0.20 8.39
CA GLU A 154 -32.85 0.78 8.81
C GLU A 154 -32.32 1.99 9.60
N ASN A 155 -32.10 3.11 8.91
CA ASN A 155 -32.15 4.44 9.52
C ASN A 155 -33.52 5.07 9.25
N GLN A 156 -34.55 4.49 9.86
CA GLN A 156 -35.85 5.15 9.97
C GLN A 156 -35.74 6.28 11.01
N LYS A 157 -35.76 7.53 10.51
CA LYS A 157 -36.07 8.82 11.17
C LYS A 157 -34.99 9.89 10.97
N ALA A 158 -34.69 10.22 9.71
CA ALA A 158 -34.20 11.56 9.32
C ALA A 158 -34.29 11.88 7.82
N VAL A 159 -34.61 10.92 6.94
CA VAL A 159 -34.75 11.17 5.50
C VAL A 159 -36.18 10.85 5.07
N LYS A 160 -37.09 11.80 5.29
CA LYS A 160 -38.41 11.77 4.64
C LYS A 160 -38.35 12.72 3.44
N ASN A 161 -38.60 12.17 2.26
CA ASN A 161 -38.64 12.80 0.93
C ASN A 161 -37.40 12.62 0.04
N ILE A 162 -36.81 11.42 0.02
CA ILE A 162 -36.08 10.95 -1.16
C ILE A 162 -36.70 9.61 -1.54
N ASP A 163 -37.46 9.64 -2.64
CA ASP A 163 -38.16 8.50 -3.23
C ASP A 163 -37.13 7.56 -3.86
N ASN A 164 -37.28 6.25 -3.64
CA ASN A 164 -36.33 5.16 -3.92
C ASN A 164 -35.11 5.05 -2.98
N GLN A 165 -34.77 3.81 -2.62
CA GLN A 165 -33.61 3.42 -1.81
C GLN A 165 -32.30 3.90 -2.47
N GLU A 166 -31.94 5.16 -2.29
CA GLU A 166 -30.76 5.77 -2.92
C GLU A 166 -29.48 5.19 -2.31
N LYS A 167 -28.77 4.43 -3.15
CA LYS A 167 -27.37 4.06 -2.95
C LYS A 167 -26.54 5.33 -2.65
N LEU A 168 -26.03 5.47 -1.43
CA LEU A 168 -25.24 6.66 -1.01
C LEU A 168 -23.88 6.70 -1.75
N ILE A 169 -23.35 7.88 -2.10
CA ILE A 169 -22.15 7.91 -2.97
C ILE A 169 -20.96 8.56 -2.25
N PRO A 170 -20.08 7.80 -1.56
CA PRO A 170 -18.90 8.37 -0.89
C PRO A 170 -17.72 8.68 -1.83
N VAL A 171 -17.73 8.19 -3.08
CA VAL A 171 -16.74 8.52 -4.11
C VAL A 171 -17.46 8.72 -5.44
N LEU A 172 -17.26 9.89 -6.07
CA LEU A 172 -18.00 10.34 -7.25
C LEU A 172 -17.04 10.69 -8.39
N LEU A 173 -17.31 10.18 -9.59
CA LEU A 173 -16.62 10.59 -10.81
C LEU A 173 -17.48 11.66 -11.50
N ASP A 174 -16.89 12.82 -11.77
CA ASP A 174 -17.38 13.82 -12.71
C ASP A 174 -16.68 13.61 -14.06
N GLN A 175 -17.45 13.28 -15.08
CA GLN A 175 -16.96 13.06 -16.44
C GLN A 175 -16.62 14.37 -17.17
N GLY A 176 -16.89 15.53 -16.56
CA GLY A 176 -16.62 16.84 -17.13
C GLY A 176 -17.59 17.27 -18.22
N LEU A 177 -18.77 16.65 -18.32
CA LEU A 177 -19.80 17.00 -19.30
C LEU A 177 -20.40 18.39 -19.05
N TYR A 178 -20.32 18.88 -17.81
CA TYR A 178 -20.87 20.19 -17.43
C TYR A 178 -19.98 21.38 -17.82
N ASP A 179 -18.66 21.28 -17.64
CA ASP A 179 -17.73 22.40 -17.83
C ASP A 179 -16.39 22.02 -18.50
N GLY A 180 -16.29 20.81 -19.05
CA GLY A 180 -15.13 20.30 -19.75
C GLY A 180 -14.00 19.77 -18.86
N ILE A 181 -14.19 19.67 -17.54
CA ILE A 181 -13.12 19.26 -16.61
C ILE A 181 -13.53 17.98 -15.87
N GLN A 182 -12.72 16.93 -16.02
CA GLN A 182 -12.93 15.68 -15.30
C GLN A 182 -12.47 15.78 -13.85
N ARG A 183 -13.25 15.21 -12.92
CA ARG A 183 -12.95 15.27 -11.49
C ARG A 183 -13.29 13.99 -10.76
N VAL A 184 -12.62 13.74 -9.64
CA VAL A 184 -13.03 12.69 -8.70
C VAL A 184 -13.15 13.28 -7.30
N PHE A 185 -14.32 13.11 -6.69
CA PHE A 185 -14.61 13.57 -5.34
C PHE A 185 -14.53 12.40 -4.37
N PHE A 186 -13.79 12.58 -3.29
CA PHE A 186 -13.62 11.63 -2.19
C PHE A 186 -14.26 12.20 -0.93
N GLY A 187 -15.26 11.52 -0.39
CA GLY A 187 -15.99 11.95 0.81
C GLY A 187 -15.30 11.63 2.14
N ASN A 188 -14.03 11.25 2.10
CA ASN A 188 -13.20 11.07 3.29
C ASN A 188 -11.72 11.20 2.91
N ASN A 189 -10.86 11.28 3.92
CA ASN A 189 -9.41 11.26 3.76
C ASN A 189 -8.89 9.86 3.33
N LEU A 190 -7.60 9.81 2.99
CA LEU A 190 -6.94 8.56 2.54
C LEU A 190 -6.47 7.65 3.69
N LYS A 191 -6.99 7.77 4.92
CA LYS A 191 -6.63 6.83 6.00
C LYS A 191 -7.20 5.43 5.74
N PHE A 192 -8.43 5.36 5.24
CA PHE A 192 -9.04 4.09 4.86
C PHE A 192 -8.35 3.52 3.62
N TRP A 193 -7.89 2.27 3.68
CA TRP A 193 -7.03 1.68 2.65
C TRP A 193 -7.69 1.68 1.26
N LEU A 194 -9.01 1.45 1.17
CA LEU A 194 -9.72 1.41 -0.10
C LEU A 194 -9.74 2.79 -0.78
N GLN A 195 -9.80 3.89 0.00
CA GLN A 195 -9.66 5.24 -0.55
C GLN A 195 -8.29 5.44 -1.20
N LYS A 196 -7.23 4.84 -0.64
CA LYS A 196 -5.88 4.92 -1.24
C LYS A 196 -5.83 4.24 -2.60
N VAL A 197 -6.43 3.05 -2.74
CA VAL A 197 -6.42 2.31 -4.01
C VAL A 197 -7.28 3.03 -5.06
N LEU A 198 -8.48 3.48 -4.69
CA LEU A 198 -9.34 4.29 -5.56
C LEU A 198 -8.70 5.62 -5.95
N PHE A 199 -7.91 6.23 -5.05
CA PHE A 199 -7.13 7.42 -5.36
C PHE A 199 -6.09 7.15 -6.44
N LEU A 200 -5.40 6.01 -6.41
CA LEU A 200 -4.46 5.62 -7.49
C LEU A 200 -5.18 5.40 -8.83
N ASP A 201 -6.38 4.82 -8.80
CA ASP A 201 -7.24 4.69 -9.98
C ASP A 201 -7.67 6.06 -10.53
N ALA A 202 -8.02 6.99 -9.64
CA ALA A 202 -8.32 8.37 -10.02
C ALA A 202 -7.14 9.08 -10.67
N LEU A 203 -5.92 8.93 -10.13
CA LEU A 203 -4.72 9.48 -10.76
C LEU A 203 -4.51 8.89 -12.15
N SER A 204 -4.67 7.57 -12.30
CA SER A 204 -4.53 6.88 -13.58
C SER A 204 -5.56 7.38 -14.61
N TYR A 205 -6.83 7.47 -14.21
CA TYR A 205 -7.92 7.90 -15.09
C TYR A 205 -7.77 9.37 -15.52
N LEU A 206 -7.64 10.28 -14.55
CA LEU A 206 -7.57 11.73 -14.78
C LEU A 206 -6.30 12.19 -15.51
N SER A 207 -5.27 11.33 -15.57
CA SER A 207 -4.03 11.58 -16.30
C SER A 207 -3.94 10.83 -17.63
N TYR A 208 -5.02 10.18 -18.07
CA TYR A 208 -5.05 9.35 -19.28
C TYR A 208 -3.94 8.30 -19.31
N GLY A 209 -3.69 7.67 -18.15
CA GLY A 209 -2.71 6.60 -17.99
C GLY A 209 -1.26 7.07 -17.76
N ARG A 210 -0.98 8.38 -17.77
CA ARG A 210 0.39 8.90 -17.50
C ARG A 210 0.84 8.60 -16.07
N LEU A 211 -0.10 8.54 -15.13
CA LEU A 211 0.10 8.18 -13.73
C LEU A 211 -0.52 6.82 -13.41
N SER A 212 -0.10 5.78 -14.14
CA SER A 212 -0.53 4.39 -13.89
C SER A 212 0.60 3.55 -13.31
N LEU A 213 0.24 2.65 -12.40
CA LEU A 213 1.12 1.57 -11.96
C LEU A 213 0.95 0.34 -12.85
N PRO A 214 1.96 -0.52 -13.02
CA PRO A 214 1.75 -1.87 -13.56
C PRO A 214 0.62 -2.58 -12.81
N LEU A 215 -0.06 -3.54 -13.44
CA LEU A 215 -1.06 -4.39 -12.77
C LEU A 215 -0.44 -5.66 -12.18
N GLU A 216 0.76 -6.02 -12.62
CA GLU A 216 1.52 -7.12 -12.06
C GLU A 216 1.93 -6.83 -10.62
N ARG A 217 1.79 -7.82 -9.75
CA ARG A 217 2.15 -7.74 -8.33
C ARG A 217 3.02 -8.94 -8.01
N TYR A 218 4.13 -8.67 -7.36
CA TYR A 218 5.03 -9.69 -6.82
C TYR A 218 4.68 -9.91 -5.35
N PHE A 219 4.70 -11.17 -4.94
CA PHE A 219 4.35 -11.59 -3.58
C PHE A 219 5.39 -12.58 -3.10
N GLN A 220 5.98 -12.30 -1.93
CA GLN A 220 6.99 -13.13 -1.29
C GLN A 220 6.65 -13.21 0.19
N ILE A 221 6.79 -14.41 0.76
CA ILE A 221 6.73 -14.63 2.21
C ILE A 221 8.05 -15.28 2.61
N ASP A 222 8.79 -14.57 3.46
CA ASP A 222 9.98 -15.07 4.13
C ASP A 222 9.56 -15.57 5.52
N ILE A 223 10.00 -16.78 5.87
CA ILE A 223 9.90 -17.34 7.22
C ILE A 223 11.31 -17.46 7.75
N ASP A 224 11.71 -16.51 8.60
CA ASP A 224 12.98 -16.55 9.31
C ASP A 224 12.97 -17.67 10.37
N ASP A 225 14.14 -17.92 10.97
CA ASP A 225 14.27 -18.76 12.17
C ASP A 225 13.90 -20.24 12.02
N ILE A 226 14.00 -20.79 10.80
CA ILE A 226 13.88 -22.23 10.60
C ILE A 226 15.03 -22.94 11.34
N PHE A 227 14.62 -23.94 12.14
CA PHE A 227 15.39 -24.68 13.14
C PHE A 227 15.76 -23.88 14.41
N VAL A 228 15.35 -22.63 14.57
CA VAL A 228 15.63 -21.81 15.77
C VAL A 228 14.42 -21.83 16.70
N GLY A 229 14.64 -21.69 18.01
CA GLY A 229 13.57 -21.60 19.01
C GLY A 229 13.86 -22.41 20.26
N VAL A 230 13.08 -22.14 21.30
CA VAL A 230 13.03 -22.97 22.51
C VAL A 230 12.15 -24.19 22.26
N ALA A 231 12.28 -25.23 23.07
CA ALA A 231 11.36 -26.37 22.99
C ALA A 231 9.91 -25.91 23.18
N GLU A 232 8.99 -26.58 22.50
CA GLU A 232 7.55 -26.28 22.42
C GLU A 232 7.17 -25.04 21.59
N SER A 233 8.12 -24.42 20.89
CA SER A 233 7.87 -23.28 20.01
C SER A 233 8.27 -23.51 18.55
N ARG A 234 8.71 -24.72 18.19
CA ARG A 234 9.22 -25.05 16.86
C ARG A 234 8.14 -25.74 16.02
N LEU A 235 8.40 -25.85 14.72
CA LEU A 235 7.46 -26.47 13.78
C LEU A 235 7.31 -27.96 14.05
N LEU A 236 6.06 -28.42 14.12
CA LEU A 236 5.70 -29.83 14.14
C LEU A 236 5.45 -30.33 12.72
N VAL A 237 5.37 -31.65 12.54
CA VAL A 237 5.03 -32.29 11.25
C VAL A 237 3.75 -31.70 10.63
N ASN A 238 2.73 -31.46 11.45
CA ASN A 238 1.46 -30.91 10.98
C ASN A 238 1.60 -29.48 10.45
N ASP A 239 2.48 -28.66 11.04
CA ASP A 239 2.74 -27.30 10.58
C ASP A 239 3.45 -27.30 9.23
N VAL A 240 4.43 -28.19 9.05
CA VAL A 240 5.14 -28.37 7.77
C VAL A 240 4.18 -28.79 6.67
N GLN A 241 3.27 -29.72 6.97
CA GLN A 241 2.23 -30.13 6.02
C GLN A 241 1.25 -28.99 5.72
N ALA A 242 0.88 -28.20 6.73
CA ALA A 242 0.03 -27.03 6.54
C ALA A 242 0.69 -25.97 5.63
N LEU A 243 1.99 -25.72 5.78
CA LEU A 243 2.75 -24.84 4.88
C LEU A 243 2.68 -25.32 3.43
N LEU A 244 2.90 -26.62 3.18
CA LEU A 244 2.85 -27.17 1.82
C LEU A 244 1.43 -27.12 1.23
N ASN A 245 0.41 -27.43 2.04
CA ASN A 245 -0.99 -27.36 1.64
C ASN A 245 -1.38 -25.93 1.28
N PHE A 246 -1.07 -24.96 2.13
CA PHE A 246 -1.35 -23.55 1.87
C PHE A 246 -0.60 -23.04 0.63
N GLN A 247 0.68 -23.39 0.48
CA GLN A 247 1.45 -23.07 -0.73
C GLN A 247 0.77 -23.58 -2.00
N THR A 248 0.26 -24.82 -1.96
CA THR A 248 -0.44 -25.45 -3.10
C THR A 248 -1.76 -24.74 -3.40
N GLU A 249 -2.53 -24.39 -2.38
CA GLU A 249 -3.77 -23.61 -2.55
C GLU A 249 -3.49 -22.20 -3.09
N LEU A 250 -2.46 -21.53 -2.57
CA LEU A 250 -2.10 -20.18 -3.00
C LEU A 250 -1.60 -20.16 -4.44
N ARG A 251 -0.89 -21.20 -4.89
CA ARG A 251 -0.44 -21.37 -6.29
C ARG A 251 -1.59 -21.36 -7.31
N LYS A 252 -2.83 -21.68 -6.91
CA LYS A 252 -4.01 -21.58 -7.79
C LYS A 252 -4.28 -20.13 -8.24
N ASN A 253 -3.91 -19.16 -7.41
CA ASN A 253 -4.12 -17.73 -7.68
C ASN A 253 -2.80 -16.95 -7.88
N VAL A 254 -1.67 -17.46 -7.39
CA VAL A 254 -0.34 -16.87 -7.51
C VAL A 254 0.62 -17.92 -8.08
N PRO A 255 0.63 -18.12 -9.41
CA PRO A 255 1.45 -19.14 -10.05
C PRO A 255 2.94 -19.00 -9.68
N GLY A 256 3.59 -20.12 -9.37
CA GLY A 256 5.01 -20.14 -8.99
C GLY A 256 5.32 -19.72 -7.54
N PHE A 257 4.32 -19.32 -6.74
CA PHE A 257 4.54 -18.98 -5.33
C PHE A 257 5.25 -20.12 -4.59
N THR A 258 6.32 -19.79 -3.88
CA THR A 258 7.06 -20.73 -3.04
C THR A 258 7.54 -19.99 -1.79
N TYR A 259 7.37 -20.58 -0.61
CA TYR A 259 7.91 -20.01 0.62
C TYR A 259 9.43 -19.91 0.56
N GLN A 260 9.95 -18.83 1.11
CA GLN A 260 11.37 -18.63 1.33
C GLN A 260 11.68 -18.88 2.81
N LEU A 261 12.49 -19.90 3.08
CA LEU A 261 12.78 -20.40 4.42
C LEU A 261 14.19 -19.98 4.85
N GLY A 262 14.27 -19.11 5.85
CA GLY A 262 15.49 -18.61 6.45
C GLY A 262 16.01 -19.56 7.51
N PHE A 263 17.13 -20.24 7.26
CA PHE A 263 17.60 -21.32 8.14
C PHE A 263 18.89 -20.99 8.92
N SER A 264 18.93 -21.49 10.16
CA SER A 264 20.12 -21.57 11.02
C SER A 264 20.40 -23.02 11.41
N GLY A 265 21.32 -23.68 10.72
CA GLY A 265 21.51 -25.12 10.85
C GLY A 265 22.06 -25.62 12.21
N LYS A 266 22.58 -24.75 13.08
CA LYS A 266 23.16 -25.17 14.38
C LYS A 266 22.15 -25.90 15.28
N PHE A 267 20.88 -25.51 15.17
CA PHE A 267 19.85 -25.87 16.12
C PHE A 267 18.92 -26.97 15.61
N ILE A 268 19.27 -27.63 14.51
CA ILE A 268 18.50 -28.78 14.04
C ILE A 268 18.43 -29.87 15.12
N TYR A 269 17.25 -30.45 15.32
CA TYR A 269 16.98 -31.49 16.33
C TYR A 269 17.30 -31.09 17.78
N SER A 270 17.27 -29.79 18.07
CA SER A 270 17.48 -29.26 19.43
C SER A 270 16.18 -29.11 20.23
N GLY A 271 15.03 -29.44 19.63
CA GLY A 271 13.70 -29.40 20.25
C GLY A 271 13.30 -30.72 20.92
N THR A 272 12.00 -30.91 21.15
CA THR A 272 11.44 -32.21 21.58
C THR A 272 11.59 -33.28 20.48
N ASP A 273 11.26 -34.53 20.80
CA ASP A 273 11.25 -35.61 19.81
C ASP A 273 10.26 -35.34 18.67
N GLU A 274 9.09 -34.76 18.99
CA GLU A 274 8.07 -34.36 18.03
C GLU A 274 8.52 -33.21 17.13
N GLU A 275 9.17 -32.18 17.70
CA GLU A 275 9.75 -31.07 16.94
C GLU A 275 10.90 -31.56 16.04
N SER A 276 11.69 -32.52 16.52
CA SER A 276 12.75 -33.15 15.74
C SER A 276 12.19 -33.93 14.54
N GLU A 277 11.00 -34.51 14.65
CA GLU A 277 10.30 -35.11 13.51
C GLU A 277 9.80 -34.03 12.53
N GLY A 278 9.38 -32.86 13.03
CA GLY A 278 9.10 -31.68 12.20
C GLY A 278 10.32 -31.25 11.38
N ASP A 279 11.49 -31.15 12.02
CA ASP A 279 12.77 -30.85 11.34
C ASP A 279 13.10 -31.90 10.26
N ARG A 280 12.87 -33.19 10.53
CA ARG A 280 13.05 -34.27 9.53
C ARG A 280 12.10 -34.11 8.36
N MET A 281 10.83 -33.78 8.62
CA MET A 281 9.84 -33.55 7.58
C MET A 281 10.21 -32.36 6.68
N LEU A 282 10.68 -31.24 7.26
CA LEU A 282 11.17 -30.09 6.50
C LEU A 282 12.31 -30.46 5.55
N LEU A 283 13.31 -31.19 6.05
CA LEU A 283 14.43 -31.63 5.23
C LEU A 283 14.00 -32.62 4.14
N LYS A 284 13.10 -33.55 4.47
CA LYS A 284 12.55 -34.50 3.49
C LYS A 284 11.81 -33.78 2.36
N LEU A 285 11.16 -32.66 2.67
CA LEU A 285 10.39 -31.85 1.72
C LEU A 285 11.17 -30.63 1.20
N ALA A 286 12.48 -30.55 1.40
CA ALA A 286 13.28 -29.35 1.16
C ALA A 286 13.15 -28.80 -0.27
N ASP A 287 13.02 -29.68 -1.27
CA ASP A 287 12.86 -29.31 -2.68
C ASP A 287 11.54 -28.58 -3.00
N ASN A 288 10.56 -28.63 -2.09
CA ASN A 288 9.29 -27.91 -2.24
C ASN A 288 9.37 -26.44 -1.81
N PHE A 289 10.49 -26.03 -1.21
CA PHE A 289 10.71 -24.70 -0.66
C PHE A 289 11.95 -24.05 -1.28
N SER A 290 11.99 -22.72 -1.25
CA SER A 290 13.22 -21.96 -1.48
C SER A 290 13.85 -21.62 -0.14
N TRP A 291 15.17 -21.53 -0.08
CA TRP A 291 15.90 -21.35 1.17
C TRP A 291 16.83 -20.16 1.07
N PHE A 292 17.01 -19.43 2.16
CA PHE A 292 18.03 -18.40 2.27
C PHE A 292 18.82 -18.54 3.58
N PRO A 293 20.10 -18.15 3.60
CA PRO A 293 20.91 -18.27 4.80
C PRO A 293 20.48 -17.24 5.85
N HIS A 294 20.30 -17.71 7.08
CA HIS A 294 19.98 -16.87 8.25
C HIS A 294 21.03 -17.00 9.38
N MET A 295 22.31 -17.09 8.97
CA MET A 295 23.49 -17.40 9.82
C MET A 295 23.49 -18.82 10.41
N TRP A 296 24.64 -19.32 10.90
CA TRP A 296 24.71 -20.69 11.46
C TRP A 296 23.91 -20.85 12.76
N SER A 297 24.01 -19.88 13.66
CA SER A 297 23.41 -19.94 15.00
C SER A 297 22.53 -18.73 15.33
N HIS A 298 21.92 -18.12 14.31
CA HIS A 298 21.11 -16.93 14.50
C HIS A 298 21.84 -15.76 15.21
N MET A 299 23.17 -15.68 15.07
CA MET A 299 23.96 -14.60 15.67
C MET A 299 23.96 -13.37 14.78
N GLN A 300 23.74 -12.19 15.38
CA GLN A 300 23.86 -10.92 14.65
C GLN A 300 25.30 -10.69 14.20
N ALA A 301 25.47 -10.07 13.03
CA ALA A 301 26.78 -9.86 12.42
C ALA A 301 27.74 -9.01 13.29
N HIS A 302 27.20 -8.09 14.09
CA HIS A 302 27.98 -7.19 14.95
C HIS A 302 28.74 -7.89 16.08
N TRP A 303 28.38 -9.13 16.44
CA TRP A 303 29.11 -9.90 17.45
C TRP A 303 30.46 -10.43 16.97
N PHE A 304 30.75 -10.31 15.67
CA PHE A 304 32.00 -10.73 15.08
C PHE A 304 32.93 -9.51 14.92
N SER A 305 34.08 -9.55 15.60
CA SER A 305 35.08 -8.47 15.52
C SER A 305 35.90 -8.50 14.22
N ASN A 306 35.96 -9.64 13.53
CA ASN A 306 36.72 -9.82 12.29
C ASN A 306 35.90 -10.59 11.23
N ALA A 307 35.99 -10.12 9.98
CA ALA A 307 35.32 -10.69 8.82
C ALA A 307 35.71 -12.16 8.56
N SER A 308 36.96 -12.57 8.82
CA SER A 308 37.38 -13.96 8.60
C SER A 308 36.52 -14.93 9.40
N LYS A 309 36.32 -14.65 10.70
CA LYS A 309 35.50 -15.50 11.58
C LYS A 309 34.03 -15.49 11.19
N LEU A 310 33.50 -14.34 10.79
CA LEU A 310 32.12 -14.24 10.28
C LEU A 310 31.93 -15.07 9.00
N CYS A 311 32.88 -15.01 8.07
CA CYS A 311 32.84 -15.76 6.82
C CYS A 311 32.96 -17.27 7.07
N GLU A 312 33.85 -17.72 7.96
CA GLU A 312 33.92 -19.13 8.39
C GLU A 312 32.59 -19.59 8.98
N TYR A 313 31.97 -18.73 9.80
CA TYR A 313 30.66 -19.03 10.41
C TYR A 313 29.54 -19.18 9.38
N MET A 314 29.53 -18.30 8.37
CA MET A 314 28.62 -18.43 7.23
C MET A 314 28.88 -19.69 6.41
N ASP A 315 30.15 -20.10 6.27
CA ASP A 315 30.53 -21.28 5.50
C ASP A 315 30.06 -22.57 6.16
N ILE A 316 30.05 -22.65 7.51
CA ILE A 316 29.45 -23.78 8.23
C ILE A 316 27.97 -23.94 7.86
N ASN A 317 27.22 -22.83 7.83
CA ASN A 317 25.80 -22.86 7.43
C ASN A 317 25.64 -23.23 5.94
N ARG A 318 26.60 -22.83 5.09
CA ARG A 318 26.64 -23.23 3.68
C ARG A 318 26.88 -24.72 3.50
N GLN A 319 27.82 -25.29 4.24
CA GLN A 319 28.07 -26.72 4.23
C GLN A 319 26.85 -27.51 4.73
N PHE A 320 26.10 -26.99 5.71
CA PHE A 320 24.82 -27.55 6.10
C PHE A 320 23.82 -27.57 4.93
N ALA A 321 23.62 -26.44 4.24
CA ALA A 321 22.74 -26.37 3.08
C ALA A 321 23.13 -27.36 1.97
N LEU A 322 24.43 -27.48 1.67
CA LEU A 322 24.94 -28.42 0.67
C LEU A 322 24.70 -29.88 1.06
N ARG A 323 24.92 -30.25 2.34
CA ARG A 323 24.69 -31.62 2.82
C ARG A 323 23.22 -32.04 2.78
N HIS A 324 22.32 -31.09 2.93
CA HIS A 324 20.87 -31.31 2.93
C HIS A 324 20.20 -30.91 1.61
N SER A 325 20.97 -30.58 0.57
CA SER A 325 20.48 -30.17 -0.75
C SER A 325 19.49 -29.00 -0.71
N LEU A 326 19.65 -28.05 0.22
CA LEU A 326 18.75 -26.91 0.34
C LEU A 326 18.93 -25.95 -0.85
N ASN A 327 17.85 -25.65 -1.57
CA ASN A 327 17.87 -24.74 -2.71
C ASN A 327 18.09 -23.29 -2.26
N THR A 328 19.34 -22.81 -2.33
CA THR A 328 19.77 -21.45 -1.95
C THR A 328 20.14 -20.58 -3.16
N SER A 329 19.58 -20.89 -4.34
CA SER A 329 19.95 -20.25 -5.62
C SER A 329 19.41 -18.82 -5.81
N SER A 330 18.56 -18.32 -4.91
CA SER A 330 17.94 -17.00 -5.01
C SER A 330 18.94 -15.83 -4.86
N ASN A 331 20.17 -16.10 -4.40
CA ASN A 331 21.17 -15.08 -4.07
C ASN A 331 20.60 -13.99 -3.12
N TYR A 332 19.65 -14.39 -2.29
CA TYR A 332 18.95 -13.56 -1.30
C TYR A 332 19.33 -14.03 0.10
N ALA A 333 19.42 -13.10 1.05
CA ALA A 333 19.63 -13.41 2.45
C ALA A 333 18.92 -12.39 3.34
N VAL A 334 18.64 -12.79 4.57
CA VAL A 334 18.20 -11.89 5.64
C VAL A 334 19.13 -12.12 6.82
N ALA A 335 19.66 -11.04 7.40
CA ALA A 335 20.48 -11.15 8.61
C ALA A 335 19.56 -11.32 9.83
N PRO A 336 19.95 -12.11 10.86
CA PRO A 336 19.26 -12.14 12.14
C PRO A 336 18.94 -10.74 12.65
N HIS A 337 17.66 -10.46 12.91
CA HIS A 337 17.14 -9.15 13.33
C HIS A 337 17.48 -7.98 12.38
N HIS A 338 17.72 -8.25 11.10
CA HIS A 338 18.25 -7.30 10.11
C HIS A 338 19.57 -6.61 10.53
N ALA A 339 20.26 -7.18 11.53
CA ALA A 339 21.36 -6.52 12.20
C ALA A 339 22.57 -6.40 11.25
N GLY A 340 22.94 -5.16 10.95
CA GLY A 340 24.08 -4.83 10.10
C GLY A 340 23.71 -4.69 8.62
N VAL A 341 22.45 -4.94 8.25
CA VAL A 341 21.91 -4.53 6.94
C VAL A 341 21.90 -3.00 6.90
N TYR A 342 21.25 -2.38 7.90
CA TYR A 342 21.33 -0.95 8.14
C TYR A 342 21.28 -0.64 9.65
N PRO A 343 22.14 0.24 10.18
CA PRO A 343 23.34 0.82 9.56
C PRO A 343 24.26 -0.27 9.00
N VAL A 344 24.95 0.04 7.89
CA VAL A 344 25.73 -0.95 7.14
C VAL A 344 26.90 -1.46 7.98
N HIS A 345 26.92 -2.76 8.25
CA HIS A 345 28.06 -3.47 8.80
C HIS A 345 28.89 -4.08 7.67
N GLN A 346 30.05 -3.48 7.37
CA GLN A 346 30.80 -3.81 6.15
C GLN A 346 31.22 -5.29 6.04
N GLN A 347 31.51 -5.94 7.17
CA GLN A 347 31.93 -7.35 7.20
C GLN A 347 30.79 -8.29 6.76
N LEU A 348 29.54 -7.96 7.08
CA LEU A 348 28.35 -8.72 6.67
C LEU A 348 28.27 -8.81 5.15
N TYR A 349 28.29 -7.67 4.47
CA TYR A 349 28.21 -7.59 3.00
C TYR A 349 29.41 -8.24 2.31
N HIS A 350 30.60 -8.15 2.91
CA HIS A 350 31.77 -8.86 2.40
C HIS A 350 31.56 -10.38 2.43
N CYS A 351 31.17 -10.94 3.58
CA CYS A 351 31.01 -12.37 3.74
C CYS A 351 29.80 -12.94 2.98
N TRP A 352 28.69 -12.20 2.93
CA TRP A 352 27.53 -12.56 2.11
C TRP A 352 27.90 -12.73 0.64
N ARG A 353 28.66 -11.80 0.06
CA ARG A 353 29.15 -11.98 -1.31
C ARG A 353 30.13 -13.11 -1.46
N LYS A 354 31.11 -13.22 -0.54
CA LYS A 354 32.20 -14.19 -0.66
C LYS A 354 31.71 -15.64 -0.51
N VAL A 355 30.82 -15.88 0.44
CA VAL A 355 30.39 -17.24 0.83
C VAL A 355 29.14 -17.67 0.07
N TRP A 356 28.16 -16.77 -0.02
CA TRP A 356 26.82 -17.07 -0.52
C TRP A 356 26.49 -16.42 -1.86
N ASN A 357 27.37 -15.57 -2.39
CA ASN A 357 27.12 -14.80 -3.61
C ASN A 357 25.82 -13.96 -3.57
N ILE A 358 25.49 -13.41 -2.40
CA ILE A 358 24.26 -12.61 -2.22
C ILE A 358 24.29 -11.35 -3.09
N THR A 359 23.16 -11.07 -3.72
CA THR A 359 22.90 -9.88 -4.56
C THR A 359 21.73 -9.03 -4.05
N SER A 360 20.90 -9.57 -3.16
CA SER A 360 19.80 -8.83 -2.53
C SER A 360 19.55 -9.25 -1.08
N THR A 361 19.01 -8.32 -0.30
CA THR A 361 18.59 -8.54 1.10
C THR A 361 17.39 -7.64 1.39
N SER A 362 16.76 -7.81 2.55
CA SER A 362 15.72 -6.91 3.06
C SER A 362 16.15 -6.18 4.33
N SER A 363 15.52 -5.04 4.61
CA SER A 363 15.72 -4.24 5.82
C SER A 363 14.38 -3.78 6.38
N GLU A 364 14.24 -3.79 7.71
CA GLU A 364 13.05 -3.25 8.40
C GLU A 364 13.09 -1.72 8.55
N GLU A 365 14.29 -1.13 8.51
CA GLU A 365 14.52 0.18 9.12
C GLU A 365 15.18 1.22 8.22
N TYR A 366 15.33 1.01 6.90
CA TYR A 366 16.03 2.00 6.07
C TYR A 366 15.12 3.16 5.59
N PRO A 367 15.51 4.44 5.78
CA PRO A 367 16.62 4.92 6.64
C PRO A 367 16.22 5.01 8.11
N ASN A 368 14.92 4.94 8.43
CA ASN A 368 14.43 4.74 9.80
C ASN A 368 13.19 3.83 9.79
N LEU A 369 12.97 3.05 10.85
CA LEU A 369 11.72 2.28 11.05
C LEU A 369 10.49 3.21 11.06
N ARG A 370 10.65 4.40 11.67
CA ARG A 370 9.66 5.48 11.71
C ARG A 370 10.30 6.82 11.31
N PRO A 371 9.60 7.69 10.56
CA PRO A 371 8.25 7.48 10.01
C PRO A 371 8.25 6.43 8.88
N ASP A 372 7.10 5.79 8.67
CA ASP A 372 6.88 4.68 7.72
C ASP A 372 6.74 5.12 6.24
N HIS A 373 7.31 6.27 5.87
CA HIS A 373 7.29 6.81 4.51
C HIS A 373 8.67 7.37 4.13
N ARG A 374 8.87 7.67 2.84
CA ARG A 374 10.20 7.98 2.25
C ARG A 374 11.23 6.86 2.40
N ARG A 375 10.76 5.63 2.64
CA ARG A 375 11.61 4.44 2.57
C ARG A 375 12.20 4.35 1.16
N LYS A 376 13.50 4.11 1.12
CA LYS A 376 14.26 3.96 -0.12
C LYS A 376 14.95 2.59 -0.07
N GLY A 377 15.49 2.17 -1.20
CA GLY A 377 16.51 1.12 -1.19
C GLY A 377 17.88 1.75 -1.34
N PHE A 378 18.92 0.97 -1.09
CA PHE A 378 20.29 1.37 -1.43
C PHE A 378 21.07 0.18 -1.97
N ILE A 379 22.20 0.47 -2.60
CA ILE A 379 23.12 -0.56 -3.09
C ILE A 379 24.43 -0.38 -2.36
N TYR A 380 24.88 -1.43 -1.68
CA TYR A 380 26.19 -1.45 -1.04
C TYR A 380 26.94 -2.73 -1.44
N ARG A 381 28.17 -2.58 -1.95
CA ARG A 381 29.00 -3.69 -2.47
C ARG A 381 28.29 -4.58 -3.50
N ASN A 382 27.42 -4.00 -4.32
CA ASN A 382 26.56 -4.69 -5.30
C ASN A 382 25.47 -5.60 -4.70
N ILE A 383 25.11 -5.40 -3.43
CA ILE A 383 23.92 -5.99 -2.82
C ILE A 383 22.84 -4.91 -2.78
N MET A 384 21.67 -5.21 -3.36
CA MET A 384 20.47 -4.37 -3.29
C MET A 384 19.75 -4.61 -1.95
N VAL A 385 19.42 -3.53 -1.26
CA VAL A 385 18.70 -3.54 0.02
C VAL A 385 17.39 -2.81 -0.12
#